data_AF-A0RZ58-F1
#
_entry.id   AF-A0RZ58-F1
#
_cell.length_a   1.000
_cell.length_b   1.000
_cell.length_c   1.000
_cell.angle_alpha   90.00
_cell.angle_beta   90.00
_cell.angle_gamma   90.00
#
_symmetry.space_group_name_H-M   'P 1'
#
loop_
_entity.id
_entity.type
_entity.pdbx_description
1 polymer ?
#
loop_
_entity_poly.entity_id
_entity_poly.type
_entity_poly.pdbx_seq_one_letter_code
_entity_poly.pdbx_strand_id
1 'polypeptide(L)'
;MGIYVIFAIVMVQGFLNLSEVLIPVDGIFDDESAITAASLFVSYVIIVSSWIGYSRSLSKRPYSDNWQGSARFVLDIMILFEYFYLLSISTTEYFTEQFPAVVFTIFVTYAVWDRIKRSEYKYLKKQDNDAYENMAIRSRKTIICLAVSFAILVYHSIITEYMIETYQMSESVGIAILLVLISALVIYYRAWKWNMRETRLGFLTR
;
A
#
# COMPACT_ATOMS: atom_id res chain seq x y z
N MET A 1 8.67 -19.62 3.12
CA MET A 1 7.67 -19.91 4.18
C MET A 1 7.66 -18.82 5.25
N GLY A 2 8.81 -18.38 5.78
CA GLY A 2 8.89 -17.38 6.86
C GLY A 2 8.14 -16.05 6.63
N ILE A 3 8.17 -15.46 5.43
CA ILE A 3 7.47 -14.18 5.16
C ILE A 3 5.95 -14.28 5.40
N TYR A 4 5.33 -15.42 5.08
CA TYR A 4 3.89 -15.58 5.33
C TYR A 4 3.54 -15.56 6.81
N VAL A 5 4.43 -16.09 7.66
CA VAL A 5 4.29 -16.05 9.11
C VAL A 5 4.38 -14.62 9.62
N ILE A 6 5.34 -13.84 9.11
CA ILE A 6 5.48 -12.43 9.51
C ILE A 6 4.26 -11.60 9.09
N PHE A 7 3.75 -11.80 7.86
CA PHE A 7 2.49 -11.18 7.43
C PHE A 7 1.32 -11.53 8.35
N ALA A 8 1.21 -12.80 8.76
CA ALA A 8 0.15 -13.23 9.68
C ALA A 8 0.28 -12.56 11.06
N ILE A 9 1.49 -12.44 11.59
CA ILE A 9 1.75 -11.74 12.85
C ILE A 9 1.31 -10.27 12.76
N VAL A 10 1.70 -9.56 11.69
CA VAL A 10 1.30 -8.15 11.48
C VAL A 10 -0.22 -8.02 11.39
N MET A 11 -0.89 -8.94 10.69
CA MET A 11 -2.36 -8.95 10.57
C MET A 11 -3.06 -9.18 11.91
N VAL A 12 -2.56 -10.14 12.72
CA VAL A 12 -3.11 -10.44 14.05
C VAL A 12 -2.89 -9.27 15.00
N GLN A 13 -1.70 -8.66 15.00
CA GLN A 13 -1.41 -7.52 15.86
C GLN A 13 -2.26 -6.30 15.52
N GLY A 14 -2.48 -6.03 14.23
CA GLY A 14 -3.46 -5.02 13.83
C GLY A 14 -4.87 -5.32 14.34
N PHE A 15 -5.24 -6.61 14.49
CA PHE A 15 -6.61 -7.00 14.80
C PHE A 15 -6.88 -6.81 16.28
N LEU A 16 -5.87 -7.10 17.11
CA LEU A 16 -5.90 -6.77 18.53
C LEU A 16 -6.14 -5.27 18.73
N ASN A 17 -5.38 -4.41 18.02
CA ASN A 17 -5.59 -2.96 18.07
C ASN A 17 -7.00 -2.56 17.61
N LEU A 18 -7.51 -3.15 16.53
CA LEU A 18 -8.86 -2.87 16.02
C LEU A 18 -9.95 -3.30 17.02
N SER A 19 -9.76 -4.43 17.70
CA SER A 19 -10.72 -4.94 18.67
C SER A 19 -10.85 -4.01 19.88
N GLU A 20 -9.75 -3.41 20.35
CA GLU A 20 -9.78 -2.43 21.43
C GLU A 20 -10.57 -1.17 21.05
N VAL A 21 -10.49 -0.75 19.78
CA VAL A 21 -11.20 0.43 19.25
C VAL A 21 -12.69 0.16 19.01
N LEU A 22 -13.08 -1.05 18.60
CA LEU A 22 -14.47 -1.36 18.20
C LEU A 22 -15.40 -1.79 19.35
N ILE A 23 -14.86 -2.15 20.51
CA ILE A 23 -15.65 -2.73 21.62
C ILE A 23 -16.54 -1.73 22.39
N PRO A 24 -16.30 -0.40 22.43
CA PRO A 24 -17.31 0.54 22.92
C PRO A 24 -18.27 0.97 21.79
N VAL A 25 -19.36 0.21 21.61
CA VAL A 25 -20.42 0.48 20.59
C VAL A 25 -21.07 1.85 20.79
N ASP A 26 -21.11 2.35 22.03
CA ASP A 26 -21.75 3.61 22.38
C ASP A 26 -20.99 4.86 21.88
N GLY A 27 -19.72 4.71 21.46
CA GLY A 27 -18.86 5.79 20.95
C GLY A 27 -18.68 5.83 19.43
N ILE A 28 -19.26 4.89 18.67
CA ILE A 28 -19.01 4.77 17.21
C ILE A 28 -19.52 6.00 16.42
N PHE A 29 -20.49 6.73 16.96
CA PHE A 29 -21.03 7.94 16.34
C PHE A 29 -20.25 9.22 16.68
N ASP A 30 -19.18 9.10 17.47
CA ASP A 30 -18.23 10.20 17.67
C ASP A 30 -17.28 10.31 16.45
N ASP A 31 -17.02 11.54 16.02
CA ASP A 31 -16.26 11.83 14.80
C ASP A 31 -14.83 11.25 14.88
N GLU A 32 -14.20 11.34 16.07
CA GLU A 32 -12.85 10.81 16.30
C GLU A 32 -12.79 9.28 16.20
N SER A 33 -13.79 8.60 16.78
CA SER A 33 -13.91 7.15 16.74
C SER A 33 -14.18 6.66 15.31
N ALA A 34 -15.04 7.37 14.56
CA ALA A 34 -15.33 7.06 13.16
C ALA A 34 -14.10 7.21 12.26
N ILE A 35 -13.31 8.29 12.45
CA ILE A 35 -12.06 8.52 11.73
C ILE A 35 -11.04 7.43 12.03
N THR A 36 -10.87 7.06 13.31
CA THR A 36 -9.94 6.01 13.74
C THR A 36 -10.33 4.64 13.16
N ALA A 37 -11.62 4.31 13.18
CA ALA A 37 -12.11 3.09 12.56
C ALA A 37 -11.87 3.09 11.04
N ALA A 38 -12.12 4.23 10.37
CA ALA A 38 -11.88 4.38 8.94
C ALA A 38 -10.40 4.29 8.58
N SER A 39 -9.50 4.91 9.36
CA SER A 39 -8.05 4.85 9.13
C SER A 39 -7.52 3.42 9.24
N LEU A 40 -7.91 2.69 10.30
CA LEU A 40 -7.58 1.29 10.48
C LEU A 40 -8.10 0.45 9.31
N PHE A 41 -9.35 0.67 8.90
CA PHE A 41 -9.92 -0.02 7.76
C PHE A 41 -9.12 0.20 6.47
N VAL A 42 -8.73 1.45 6.17
CA VAL A 42 -7.91 1.77 5.00
C VAL A 42 -6.53 1.11 5.08
N SER A 43 -5.88 1.17 6.25
CA SER A 43 -4.61 0.46 6.52
C SER A 43 -4.75 -1.04 6.24
N TYR A 44 -5.83 -1.66 6.69
CA TYR A 44 -6.12 -3.07 6.41
C TYR A 44 -6.30 -3.36 4.92
N VAL A 45 -7.06 -2.54 4.20
CA VAL A 45 -7.24 -2.68 2.75
C VAL A 45 -5.89 -2.59 2.05
N ILE A 46 -5.01 -1.68 2.46
CA ILE A 46 -3.64 -1.57 1.94
C ILE A 46 -2.87 -2.87 2.20
N ILE A 47 -2.83 -3.37 3.43
CA ILE A 47 -2.02 -4.54 3.82
C ILE A 47 -2.52 -5.82 3.16
N VAL A 48 -3.82 -6.10 3.22
CA VAL A 48 -4.42 -7.32 2.66
C VAL A 48 -4.25 -7.35 1.13
N SER A 49 -4.58 -6.24 0.45
CA SER A 49 -4.41 -6.15 -1.00
C SER A 49 -2.94 -6.23 -1.44
N SER A 50 -2.02 -5.77 -0.58
CA SER A 50 -0.57 -5.93 -0.71
C SER A 50 -0.15 -7.37 -0.64
N TRP A 51 -0.56 -8.07 0.42
CA TRP A 51 -0.26 -9.47 0.65
C TRP A 51 -0.76 -10.38 -0.47
N ILE A 52 -2.00 -10.20 -0.93
CA ILE A 52 -2.55 -10.94 -2.09
C ILE A 52 -1.68 -10.71 -3.33
N GLY A 53 -1.30 -9.45 -3.60
CA GLY A 53 -0.45 -9.10 -4.73
C GLY A 53 0.96 -9.70 -4.64
N TYR A 54 1.51 -9.75 -3.43
CA TYR A 54 2.80 -10.34 -3.10
C TYR A 54 2.80 -11.86 -3.27
N SER A 55 1.85 -12.57 -2.64
CA SER A 55 1.70 -14.03 -2.72
C SER A 55 1.64 -14.50 -4.18
N ARG A 56 0.78 -13.86 -4.98
CA ARG A 56 0.66 -14.12 -6.42
C ARG A 56 1.93 -13.78 -7.21
N SER A 57 2.71 -12.81 -6.75
CA SER A 57 3.96 -12.42 -7.41
C SER A 57 5.07 -13.44 -7.13
N LEU A 58 5.14 -13.96 -5.91
CA LEU A 58 6.13 -14.93 -5.49
C LEU A 58 5.88 -16.29 -6.12
N SER A 59 4.63 -16.74 -6.21
CA SER A 59 4.28 -18.02 -6.85
C SER A 59 4.66 -18.07 -8.33
N LYS A 60 4.53 -16.95 -9.05
CA LYS A 60 4.91 -16.87 -10.46
C LYS A 60 6.41 -16.68 -10.69
N ARG A 61 7.10 -16.00 -9.77
CA ARG A 61 8.49 -15.57 -9.93
C ARG A 61 9.20 -15.60 -8.56
N PRO A 62 9.70 -16.79 -8.16
CA PRO A 62 10.43 -16.94 -6.90
C PRO A 62 11.74 -16.15 -6.95
N TYR A 63 12.30 -15.84 -5.79
CA TYR A 63 13.59 -15.14 -5.72
C TYR A 63 14.68 -15.93 -6.45
N SER A 64 15.54 -15.22 -7.18
CA SER A 64 16.77 -15.81 -7.67
C SER A 64 17.84 -15.85 -6.57
N ASP A 65 18.79 -16.78 -6.68
CA ASP A 65 19.89 -16.96 -5.72
C ASP A 65 21.01 -15.92 -5.86
N ASN A 66 20.70 -14.74 -6.42
CA ASN A 66 21.67 -13.66 -6.61
C ASN A 66 21.39 -12.49 -5.65
N TRP A 67 22.29 -11.50 -5.66
CA TRP A 67 22.18 -10.32 -4.78
C TRP A 67 20.87 -9.54 -4.98
N GLN A 68 20.23 -9.60 -6.16
CA GLN A 68 18.97 -8.91 -6.44
C GLN A 68 17.79 -9.63 -5.78
N GLY A 69 17.82 -10.96 -5.74
CA GLY A 69 16.88 -11.77 -4.96
C GLY A 69 16.97 -11.45 -3.46
N SER A 70 18.19 -11.36 -2.92
CA SER A 70 18.41 -10.92 -1.53
C SER A 70 17.92 -9.50 -1.28
N ALA A 71 18.18 -8.56 -2.19
CA ALA A 71 17.69 -7.18 -2.07
C ALA A 71 16.16 -7.11 -2.08
N ARG A 72 15.47 -7.91 -2.90
CA ARG A 72 14.00 -8.01 -2.88
C ARG A 72 13.49 -8.52 -1.53
N PHE A 73 14.14 -9.53 -0.96
CA PHE A 73 13.79 -10.05 0.35
C PHE A 73 13.90 -8.97 1.44
N VAL A 74 14.98 -8.18 1.43
CA VAL A 74 15.14 -7.04 2.36
C VAL A 74 14.02 -6.01 2.17
N LEU A 75 13.67 -5.66 0.93
CA LEU A 75 12.56 -4.74 0.66
C LEU A 75 11.21 -5.31 1.14
N ASP A 76 10.99 -6.61 1.01
CA ASP A 76 9.76 -7.24 1.53
C ASP A 76 9.68 -7.12 3.06
N ILE A 77 10.81 -7.20 3.77
CA ILE A 77 10.88 -6.92 5.22
C ILE A 77 10.63 -5.44 5.51
N MET A 78 11.22 -4.52 4.76
CA MET A 78 10.98 -3.08 4.93
C MET A 78 9.50 -2.73 4.76
N ILE A 79 8.83 -3.29 3.76
CA ILE A 79 7.38 -3.11 3.54
C ILE A 79 6.57 -3.60 4.75
N LEU A 80 6.99 -4.70 5.39
CA LEU A 80 6.32 -5.21 6.59
C LEU A 80 6.47 -4.25 7.78
N PHE A 81 7.65 -3.66 7.96
CA PHE A 81 7.86 -2.62 8.96
C PHE A 81 7.02 -1.37 8.67
N GLU A 82 6.93 -0.95 7.41
CA GLU A 82 6.06 0.16 7.00
C GLU A 82 4.58 -0.14 7.31
N TYR A 83 4.11 -1.39 7.11
CA TYR A 83 2.75 -1.79 7.46
C TYR A 83 2.49 -1.83 8.95
N PHE A 84 3.45 -2.34 9.72
CA PHE A 84 3.37 -2.27 11.16
C PHE A 84 3.27 -0.82 11.64
N TYR A 85 4.15 0.04 11.13
CA TYR A 85 4.16 1.46 11.46
C TYR A 85 2.85 2.15 11.07
N LEU A 86 2.33 1.88 9.86
CA LEU A 86 1.05 2.39 9.37
C LEU A 86 -0.10 2.02 10.32
N LEU A 87 -0.16 0.79 10.81
CA LEU A 87 -1.15 0.35 11.80
C LEU A 87 -0.96 1.05 13.14
N SER A 88 0.28 1.17 13.62
CA SER A 88 0.57 1.85 14.90
C SER A 88 0.07 3.30 14.88
N ILE A 89 0.40 4.06 13.82
CA ILE A 89 0.01 5.47 13.74
C ILE A 89 -1.48 5.69 13.49
N SER A 90 -2.20 4.68 12.96
CA SER A 90 -3.64 4.78 12.65
C SER A 90 -4.52 5.06 13.88
N THR A 91 -3.98 4.86 15.09
CA THR A 91 -4.68 5.03 16.38
C THR A 91 -4.12 6.16 17.23
N THR A 92 -3.17 6.94 16.70
CA THR A 92 -2.45 7.99 17.46
C THR A 92 -2.78 9.38 16.94
N GLU A 93 -2.54 10.40 17.76
CA GLU A 93 -2.64 11.82 17.38
C GLU A 93 -1.77 12.18 16.15
N TYR A 94 -0.65 11.47 15.94
CA TYR A 94 0.25 11.70 14.80
C TYR A 94 -0.30 11.20 13.46
N PHE A 95 -1.49 10.60 13.45
CA PHE A 95 -2.11 10.04 12.26
C PHE A 95 -2.16 11.06 11.12
N THR A 96 -2.71 12.25 11.35
CA THR A 96 -2.95 13.26 10.31
C THR A 96 -1.67 13.65 9.59
N GLU A 97 -0.56 13.85 10.33
CA GLU A 97 0.71 14.26 9.75
C GLU A 97 1.47 13.11 9.09
N GLN A 98 1.49 11.95 9.74
CA GLN A 98 2.41 10.86 9.35
C GLN A 98 1.78 9.87 8.37
N PHE A 99 0.46 9.68 8.40
CA PHE A 99 -0.22 8.72 7.53
C PHE A 99 0.07 8.91 6.03
N PRO A 100 -0.09 10.11 5.45
CA PRO A 100 0.20 10.30 4.02
C PRO A 100 1.69 10.10 3.70
N ALA A 101 2.58 10.43 4.64
CA ALA A 101 4.02 10.22 4.48
C ALA A 101 4.37 8.73 4.45
N VAL A 102 3.78 7.92 5.33
CA VAL A 102 3.99 6.45 5.35
C VAL A 102 3.40 5.79 4.10
N VAL A 103 2.22 6.23 3.64
CA VAL A 103 1.65 5.74 2.38
C VAL A 103 2.58 6.08 1.21
N PHE A 104 3.14 7.29 1.19
CA PHE A 104 4.14 7.69 0.20
C PHE A 104 5.39 6.80 0.25
N THR A 105 5.98 6.55 1.43
CA THR A 105 7.15 5.67 1.55
C THR A 105 6.87 4.25 1.09
N ILE A 106 5.67 3.70 1.37
CA ILE A 106 5.24 2.40 0.83
C ILE A 106 5.28 2.39 -0.70
N PHE A 107 4.80 3.46 -1.36
CA PHE A 107 4.88 3.56 -2.82
C PHE A 107 6.32 3.71 -3.32
N VAL A 108 7.20 4.41 -2.59
CA VAL A 108 8.63 4.48 -2.90
C VAL A 108 9.25 3.09 -2.85
N THR A 109 9.04 2.36 -1.75
CA THR A 109 9.56 1.01 -1.55
C THR A 109 9.05 0.06 -2.63
N TYR A 110 7.77 0.17 -3.03
CA TYR A 110 7.24 -0.56 -4.18
C TYR A 110 7.87 -0.20 -5.51
N ALA A 111 8.17 1.07 -5.76
CA ALA A 111 8.82 1.51 -6.99
C ALA A 111 10.25 0.95 -7.09
N VAL A 112 11.00 0.98 -5.98
CA VAL A 112 12.34 0.37 -5.88
C VAL A 112 12.24 -1.14 -6.11
N TRP A 113 11.31 -1.81 -5.42
CA TRP A 113 11.06 -3.25 -5.56
C TRP A 113 10.75 -3.64 -7.02
N ASP A 114 9.89 -2.88 -7.71
CA ASP A 114 9.55 -3.12 -9.11
C ASP A 114 10.76 -2.93 -10.04
N ARG A 115 11.64 -1.97 -9.75
CA ARG A 115 12.89 -1.77 -10.51
C ARG A 115 13.87 -2.92 -10.30
N ILE A 116 14.10 -3.36 -9.06
CA ILE A 116 14.99 -4.49 -8.78
C ILE A 116 14.46 -5.74 -9.47
N LYS A 117 13.16 -6.03 -9.33
CA LYS A 117 12.53 -7.17 -10.00
C LYS A 117 12.69 -7.11 -11.52
N ARG A 118 12.49 -5.95 -12.14
CA ARG A 118 12.69 -5.81 -13.59
C ARG A 118 14.15 -6.07 -13.98
N SER A 119 15.09 -5.67 -13.14
CA SER A 119 16.51 -5.87 -13.39
C SER A 119 16.95 -7.34 -13.27
N GLU A 120 16.35 -8.08 -12.34
CA GLU A 120 16.56 -9.51 -12.11
C GLU A 120 16.10 -10.35 -13.30
N TYR A 121 14.94 -10.02 -13.88
CA TYR A 121 14.39 -10.77 -15.01
C TYR A 121 14.64 -10.10 -16.37
N LYS A 122 15.77 -9.40 -16.55
CA LYS A 122 16.14 -8.79 -17.84
C LYS A 122 16.25 -9.81 -18.98
N TYR A 123 16.65 -11.05 -18.67
CA TYR A 123 16.78 -12.12 -19.66
C TYR A 123 15.44 -12.47 -20.33
N LEU A 124 14.30 -12.25 -19.64
CA LEU A 124 12.98 -12.44 -20.24
C LEU A 124 12.72 -11.53 -21.44
N LYS A 125 13.44 -10.41 -21.58
CA LYS A 125 13.32 -9.56 -22.77
C LYS A 125 13.58 -10.34 -24.08
N LYS A 126 14.47 -11.34 -24.04
CA LYS A 126 14.77 -12.18 -25.21
C LYS A 126 13.84 -13.39 -25.35
N GLN A 127 13.33 -13.91 -24.23
CA GLN A 127 12.57 -15.16 -24.18
C GLN A 127 11.04 -14.95 -24.28
N ASP A 128 10.53 -13.91 -23.61
CA ASP A 128 9.12 -13.56 -23.51
C ASP A 128 9.03 -12.03 -23.37
N ASN A 129 9.15 -11.35 -24.52
CA ASN A 129 9.16 -9.89 -24.59
C ASN A 129 7.89 -9.29 -23.96
N ASP A 130 6.75 -9.96 -24.16
CA ASP A 130 5.47 -9.50 -23.64
C ASP A 130 5.45 -9.54 -22.10
N ALA A 131 6.05 -10.57 -21.47
CA ALA A 131 6.15 -10.64 -20.01
C ALA A 131 7.10 -9.59 -19.44
N TYR A 132 8.16 -9.25 -20.17
CA TYR A 132 9.07 -8.16 -19.81
C TYR A 132 8.41 -6.79 -19.97
N GLU A 133 7.64 -6.56 -21.04
CA GLU A 133 6.88 -5.34 -21.26
C GLU A 133 5.83 -5.12 -20.17
N ASN A 134 5.11 -6.17 -19.77
CA ASN A 134 4.18 -6.09 -18.64
C ASN A 134 4.85 -5.64 -17.33
N MET A 135 6.10 -6.04 -17.09
CA MET A 135 6.86 -5.54 -15.93
C MET A 135 7.21 -4.06 -16.07
N ALA A 136 7.53 -3.60 -17.28
CA ALA A 136 7.80 -2.20 -17.56
C ALA A 136 6.55 -1.34 -17.34
N ILE A 137 5.39 -1.77 -17.87
CA ILE A 137 4.11 -1.07 -17.69
C ILE A 137 3.75 -1.02 -16.20
N ARG A 138 3.92 -2.12 -15.47
CA ARG A 138 3.72 -2.17 -14.01
C ARG A 138 4.59 -1.14 -13.29
N SER A 139 5.88 -1.08 -13.59
CA SER A 139 6.79 -0.12 -12.99
C SER A 139 6.37 1.33 -13.30
N ARG A 140 6.00 1.65 -14.56
CA ARG A 140 5.50 2.98 -14.94
C ARG A 140 4.27 3.39 -14.14
N LYS A 141 3.30 2.49 -13.96
CA LYS A 141 2.09 2.77 -13.18
C LYS A 141 2.37 2.92 -11.69
N THR A 142 3.30 2.15 -11.13
CA THR A 142 3.78 2.37 -9.76
C THR A 142 4.40 3.77 -9.63
N ILE A 143 5.18 4.26 -10.60
CA ILE A 143 5.71 5.63 -10.60
C ILE A 143 4.60 6.69 -10.71
N ILE A 144 3.57 6.46 -11.53
CA ILE A 144 2.41 7.36 -11.60
C ILE A 144 1.69 7.42 -10.25
N CYS A 145 1.45 6.27 -9.61
CA CYS A 145 0.81 6.23 -8.29
C CYS A 145 1.68 6.89 -7.21
N LEU A 146 3.01 6.73 -7.30
CA LEU A 146 3.96 7.43 -6.45
C LEU A 146 3.85 8.95 -6.62
N ALA A 147 3.82 9.44 -7.86
CA ALA A 147 3.63 10.87 -8.13
C ALA A 147 2.28 11.40 -7.62
N VAL A 148 1.21 10.62 -7.76
CA VAL A 148 -0.10 10.98 -7.19
C VAL A 148 -0.06 10.98 -5.66
N SER A 149 0.58 9.99 -5.02
CA SER A 149 0.74 9.98 -3.56
C SER A 149 1.56 11.16 -3.04
N PHE A 150 2.60 11.57 -3.79
CA PHE A 150 3.36 12.77 -3.49
C PHE A 150 2.50 14.03 -3.60
N ALA A 151 1.69 14.13 -4.66
CA ALA A 151 0.75 15.23 -4.82
C ALA A 151 -0.27 15.28 -3.68
N ILE A 152 -0.78 14.14 -3.21
CA ILE A 152 -1.67 14.06 -2.03
C ILE A 152 -0.93 14.52 -0.77
N LEU A 153 0.32 14.10 -0.56
CA LEU A 153 1.14 14.52 0.58
C LEU A 153 1.35 16.04 0.60
N VAL A 154 1.74 16.63 -0.54
CA VAL A 154 1.95 18.07 -0.69
C VAL A 154 0.64 18.84 -0.57
N TYR A 155 -0.44 18.32 -1.18
CA TYR A 155 -1.78 18.87 -1.03
C TYR A 155 -2.15 18.93 0.45
N HIS A 156 -2.02 17.82 1.17
CA HIS A 156 -2.31 17.76 2.60
C HIS A 156 -1.46 18.75 3.41
N SER A 157 -0.14 18.81 3.17
CA SER A 157 0.74 19.69 3.93
C SER A 157 0.43 21.18 3.73
N ILE A 158 -0.06 21.58 2.55
CA ILE A 158 -0.36 22.99 2.23
C ILE A 158 -1.81 23.34 2.59
N ILE A 159 -2.75 22.47 2.23
CA ILE A 159 -4.19 22.76 2.30
C ILE A 159 -4.69 22.64 3.73
N THR A 160 -4.21 21.67 4.51
CA THR A 160 -4.70 21.49 5.88
C THR A 160 -4.40 22.73 6.72
N GLU A 161 -3.20 23.29 6.62
CA GLU A 161 -2.82 24.55 7.28
C GLU A 161 -3.68 25.72 6.79
N TYR A 162 -3.77 25.91 5.47
CA TYR A 162 -4.50 27.04 4.87
C TYR A 162 -6.02 27.02 5.13
N MET A 163 -6.65 25.84 5.04
CA MET A 163 -8.11 25.69 5.16
C MET A 163 -8.58 25.81 6.61
N ILE A 164 -7.80 25.30 7.57
CA ILE A 164 -8.11 25.43 8.99
C ILE A 164 -8.11 26.91 9.39
N GLU A 165 -7.09 27.66 8.97
CA GLU A 165 -6.99 29.09 9.28
C GLU A 165 -8.05 29.95 8.58
N THR A 166 -8.30 29.69 7.29
CA THR A 166 -9.13 30.59 6.46
C THR A 166 -10.63 30.30 6.56
N TYR A 167 -11.02 29.02 6.61
CA TYR A 167 -12.41 28.60 6.47
C TYR A 167 -13.02 28.01 7.73
N GLN A 168 -12.26 27.94 8.83
CA GLN A 168 -12.68 27.30 10.09
C GLN A 168 -13.22 25.89 9.85
N MET A 169 -12.69 25.19 8.84
CA MET A 169 -13.11 23.84 8.52
C MET A 169 -12.68 22.91 9.66
N SER A 170 -13.55 21.98 10.06
CA SER A 170 -13.18 21.00 11.07
C SER A 170 -12.05 20.10 10.54
N GLU A 171 -11.10 19.79 11.41
CA GLU A 171 -9.98 18.89 11.11
C GLU A 171 -10.47 17.53 10.61
N SER A 172 -11.59 17.05 11.18
CA SER A 172 -12.26 15.81 10.81
C SER A 172 -12.60 15.71 9.32
N VAL A 173 -13.05 16.80 8.70
CA VAL A 173 -13.39 16.83 7.26
C VAL A 173 -12.12 16.72 6.40
N GLY A 174 -11.03 17.39 6.80
CA GLY A 174 -9.75 17.31 6.09
C GLY A 174 -9.19 15.89 6.10
N ILE A 175 -9.24 15.24 7.26
CA ILE A 175 -8.85 13.85 7.45
C ILE A 175 -9.73 12.90 6.61
N ALA A 176 -11.05 13.10 6.61
CA ALA A 176 -11.96 12.27 5.82
C ALA A 176 -11.65 12.36 4.31
N ILE A 177 -11.40 13.56 3.79
CA ILE A 177 -10.99 13.77 2.39
C ILE A 177 -9.67 13.03 2.12
N LEU A 178 -8.69 13.15 3.01
CA LEU A 178 -7.41 12.45 2.87
C LEU A 178 -7.60 10.92 2.78
N LEU A 179 -8.39 10.34 3.69
CA LEU A 179 -8.70 8.91 3.71
C LEU A 179 -9.38 8.46 2.41
N VAL A 180 -10.31 9.24 1.88
CA VAL A 180 -10.98 8.95 0.59
C VAL A 180 -9.98 8.98 -0.56
N LEU A 181 -9.12 10.01 -0.64
CA LEU A 181 -8.11 10.14 -1.70
C LEU A 181 -7.12 8.97 -1.68
N ILE A 182 -6.62 8.60 -0.50
CA ILE A 182 -5.71 7.46 -0.34
C ILE A 182 -6.40 6.14 -0.68
N SER A 183 -7.64 5.95 -0.21
CA SER A 183 -8.44 4.75 -0.53
C SER A 183 -8.64 4.61 -2.04
N ALA A 184 -9.05 5.69 -2.71
CA ALA A 184 -9.24 5.72 -4.15
C ALA A 184 -7.94 5.38 -4.90
N LEU A 185 -6.81 5.97 -4.48
CA LEU A 185 -5.50 5.68 -5.05
C LEU A 185 -5.12 4.20 -4.90
N VAL A 186 -5.30 3.64 -3.71
CA VAL A 186 -4.95 2.24 -3.41
C VAL A 186 -5.85 1.30 -4.19
N ILE A 187 -7.16 1.51 -4.18
CA ILE A 187 -8.12 0.68 -4.92
C ILE A 187 -7.82 0.75 -6.42
N TYR A 188 -7.59 1.94 -6.97
CA TYR A 188 -7.22 2.13 -8.37
C TYR A 188 -5.93 1.36 -8.72
N TYR A 189 -4.87 1.53 -7.91
CA TYR A 189 -3.60 0.85 -8.09
C TYR A 189 -3.78 -0.67 -8.09
N ARG A 190 -4.59 -1.21 -7.17
CA ARG A 190 -4.81 -2.65 -7.00
C ARG A 190 -5.67 -3.24 -8.10
N ALA A 191 -6.82 -2.64 -8.39
CA ALA A 191 -7.70 -3.07 -9.47
C ALA A 191 -6.94 -3.16 -10.79
N TRP A 192 -6.15 -2.14 -11.09
CA TRP A 192 -5.31 -2.14 -12.28
C TRP A 192 -4.24 -3.24 -12.26
N LYS A 193 -3.53 -3.40 -11.13
CA LYS A 193 -2.45 -4.39 -10.98
C LYS A 193 -2.96 -5.84 -11.05
N TRP A 194 -4.23 -6.09 -10.72
CA TRP A 194 -4.87 -7.39 -10.85
C TRP A 194 -5.36 -7.65 -12.29
N ASN A 195 -5.93 -6.66 -12.97
CA ASN A 195 -6.47 -6.83 -14.32
C ASN A 195 -5.40 -7.19 -15.38
N MET A 196 -4.17 -6.67 -15.23
CA MET A 196 -3.03 -6.94 -16.14
C MET A 196 -2.59 -8.43 -16.24
N ARG A 197 -3.26 -9.36 -15.55
CA ARG A 197 -2.81 -10.76 -15.43
C ARG A 197 -3.80 -11.82 -15.91
N GLU A 198 -5.09 -11.50 -16.07
CA GLU A 198 -6.08 -12.50 -16.52
C GLU A 198 -5.99 -12.75 -18.04
N THR A 199 -5.48 -11.80 -18.80
CA THR A 199 -5.40 -11.86 -20.26
C THR A 199 -4.45 -12.92 -20.84
N ARG A 200 -3.74 -13.72 -20.01
CA ARG A 200 -2.76 -14.72 -20.50
C ARG A 200 -2.94 -16.16 -20.02
N LEU A 201 -3.80 -16.43 -19.04
CA LEU A 201 -4.06 -17.83 -18.64
C LEU A 201 -5.08 -18.52 -19.54
N GLY A 202 -5.87 -17.77 -20.33
CA GLY A 202 -6.84 -18.32 -21.28
C GLY A 202 -6.27 -18.95 -22.56
N PHE A 203 -4.94 -18.86 -22.79
CA PHE A 203 -4.30 -19.40 -24.00
C PHE A 203 -3.57 -20.74 -23.79
N LEU A 204 -3.51 -21.27 -22.57
CA LEU A 204 -2.85 -22.55 -22.27
C LEU A 204 -3.82 -23.66 -21.81
N THR A 205 -5.12 -23.41 -21.90
CA THR A 205 -6.18 -24.39 -21.58
C THR A 205 -7.12 -24.65 -22.75
N ARG A 206 -6.66 -24.50 -23.99
CA ARG A 206 -7.36 -24.95 -25.20
C ARG A 206 -6.44 -25.77 -26.07
#